data_AF-A0A2G8KL54-F1
#
_entry.id   AF-A0A2G8KL54-F1
#
_cell.length_a   1.000
_cell.length_b   1.000
_cell.length_c   1.000
_cell.angle_alpha   90.00
_cell.angle_beta   90.00
_cell.angle_gamma   90.00
#
_symmetry.space_group_name_H-M   'P 1'
#
loop_
_entity.id
_entity.type
_entity.pdbx_description
1 polymer ?
#
loop_
_entity_poly.entity_id
_entity_poly.type
_entity_poly.pdbx_seq_one_letter_code
_entity_poly.pdbx_strand_id
1 'polypeptide(L)' 'GFFRRSSKRDKEYTCRHGNGHCTIGRMNRNRCQHCRYKKCLAVGMSRDGK' A
#
# COMPACT_ATOMS: atom_id res chain seq x y z
N GLY A 1 6.05 10.48 2.24
CA GLY A 1 4.78 9.91 1.73
C GLY A 1 4.59 8.49 2.24
N PHE A 2 3.36 7.96 2.22
CA PHE A 2 3.04 6.59 2.68
C PHE A 2 3.98 5.54 2.06
N PHE A 3 4.03 5.49 0.72
CA PHE A 3 4.86 4.54 -0.04
C PHE A 3 6.33 4.55 0.41
N ARG A 4 6.95 5.74 0.46
CA ARG A 4 8.36 5.92 0.86
C ARG A 4 8.69 5.42 2.28
N ARG A 5 7.71 5.39 3.19
CA ARG A 5 7.89 4.82 4.54
C ARG A 5 7.66 3.32 4.55
N SER A 6 6.61 2.88 3.84
CA SER A 6 6.25 1.48 3.65
C SER A 6 7.33 0.68 2.91
N SER A 7 8.08 1.33 2.04
CA SER A 7 9.14 0.68 1.25
C SER A 7 10.50 0.62 1.96
N LYS A 8 10.69 1.43 3.02
CA LYS A 8 11.93 1.44 3.83
C LYS A 8 11.86 0.49 5.01
N ARG A 9 10.65 0.27 5.52
CA ARG A 9 10.38 -0.70 6.57
C ARG A 9 10.01 -1.99 5.85
N ASP A 10 10.76 -3.06 6.06
CA ASP A 10 10.38 -4.45 5.74
C ASP A 10 9.20 -4.90 6.62
N LYS A 11 8.16 -4.05 6.71
CA LYS A 11 6.97 -4.34 7.46
C LYS A 11 6.01 -5.02 6.51
N GLU A 12 5.79 -6.30 6.75
CA GLU A 12 4.73 -7.02 6.08
C GLU A 12 3.37 -6.45 6.54
N TYR A 13 2.59 -5.97 5.58
CA TYR A 13 1.25 -5.48 5.87
C TYR A 13 0.26 -6.61 5.65
N THR A 14 -0.59 -6.88 6.64
CA THR A 14 -1.71 -7.82 6.49
C THR A 14 -2.99 -7.07 6.09
N CYS A 15 -3.79 -7.66 5.21
CA CYS A 15 -5.12 -7.13 4.91
C CYS A 15 -6.07 -7.42 6.07
N ARG A 16 -6.67 -6.38 6.65
CA ARG A 16 -7.61 -6.55 7.78
C ARG A 16 -8.90 -7.29 7.41
N HIS A 17 -9.29 -7.28 6.13
CA HIS A 17 -10.46 -8.01 5.63
C HIS A 17 -10.12 -9.40 5.09
N GLY A 18 -8.86 -9.85 5.16
CA GLY A 18 -8.40 -11.15 4.68
C GLY A 18 -8.35 -11.32 3.15
N ASN A 19 -9.17 -10.60 2.37
CA ASN A 19 -9.31 -10.78 0.92
C ASN A 19 -8.18 -10.16 0.06
N GLY A 20 -7.29 -9.37 0.64
CA GLY A 20 -6.22 -8.68 -0.09
C GLY A 20 -6.65 -7.69 -1.19
N HIS A 21 -7.95 -7.38 -1.32
CA HIS A 21 -8.55 -6.62 -2.43
C HIS A 21 -9.45 -5.48 -1.95
N CYS A 22 -9.03 -4.74 -0.92
CA CYS A 22 -9.79 -3.56 -0.47
C CYS A 22 -9.83 -2.49 -1.58
N THR A 23 -11.00 -1.91 -1.81
CA THR A 23 -11.16 -0.72 -2.66
C THR A 23 -10.51 0.50 -2.01
N ILE A 24 -9.40 0.99 -2.58
CA ILE A 24 -8.63 2.15 -2.06
C ILE A 24 -8.99 3.43 -2.83
N GLY A 25 -9.78 4.30 -2.18
CA GLY A 25 -10.15 5.66 -2.58
C GLY A 25 -9.68 6.73 -1.57
N ARG A 26 -9.98 8.01 -1.84
CA ARG A 26 -9.46 9.15 -1.05
C ARG A 26 -9.82 9.07 0.44
N MET A 27 -11.06 8.69 0.76
CA MET A 27 -11.58 8.63 2.13
C MET A 27 -11.10 7.40 2.92
N ASN A 28 -10.86 6.26 2.25
CA ASN A 28 -10.59 4.98 2.90
C ASN A 28 -9.16 4.47 2.71
N ARG A 29 -8.28 5.23 2.03
CA ARG A 29 -6.89 4.83 1.76
C ARG A 29 -6.09 4.48 3.00
N ASN A 30 -6.44 5.00 4.17
CA ASN A 30 -5.76 4.70 5.43
C ASN A 30 -6.32 3.45 6.14
N ARG A 31 -7.45 2.88 5.71
CA ARG A 31 -8.09 1.73 6.37
C ARG A 31 -7.33 0.42 6.18
N CYS A 32 -6.64 0.24 5.06
CA CYS A 32 -5.86 -0.97 4.78
C CYS A 32 -4.49 -0.62 4.22
N GLN A 33 -3.45 -0.74 5.06
CA GLN A 33 -2.07 -0.45 4.65
C GLN A 33 -1.57 -1.45 3.60
N HIS A 34 -1.94 -2.73 3.72
CA HIS A 34 -1.62 -3.77 2.74
C HIS A 34 -2.11 -3.42 1.34
N CYS A 35 -3.42 -3.23 1.18
CA CYS A 35 -4.02 -2.97 -0.13
C CYS A 35 -3.60 -1.60 -0.68
N ARG A 36 -3.35 -0.61 0.20
CA ARG A 36 -2.79 0.68 -0.22
C ARG A 36 -1.38 0.52 -0.77
N TYR A 37 -0.52 -0.26 -0.11
CA TYR A 37 0.85 -0.49 -0.56
C TYR A 37 0.87 -1.30 -1.86
N LYS A 38 0.07 -2.38 -1.95
CA LYS A 38 -0.14 -3.15 -3.17
C LYS A 38 -0.60 -2.25 -4.33
N LYS A 39 -1.54 -1.32 -4.09
CA LYS A 39 -1.98 -0.36 -5.11
C LYS A 39 -0.86 0.59 -5.54
N CYS A 40 -0.04 1.09 -4.61
CA CYS A 40 1.13 1.90 -4.96
C CYS A 40 2.09 1.15 -5.89
N LEU A 41 2.38 -0.11 -5.60
CA LEU A 41 3.19 -0.97 -6.47
C LEU A 41 2.52 -1.19 -7.84
N ALA A 42 1.21 -1.45 -7.86
CA ALA A 42 0.45 -1.70 -9.09
C ALA A 42 0.41 -0.50 -10.05
N VAL A 43 0.49 0.73 -9.53
CA VAL A 43 0.59 1.95 -10.37
C VAL A 43 2.04 2.33 -10.70
N GLY A 44 3.00 1.45 -10.42
CA GLY A 44 4.41 1.66 -10.77
C GLY A 44 5.19 2.54 -9.79
N MET A 45 4.74 2.72 -8.55
CA MET A 45 5.59 3.38 -7.55
C MET A 45 6.77 2.46 -7.21
N SER A 46 7.99 2.95 -7.48
CA SER A 46 9.25 2.26 -7.20
C SER A 46 10.08 3.05 -6.18
N ARG A 47 10.99 2.36 -5.48
CA ARG A 47 11.98 2.99 -4.58
C ARG A 47 13.05 3.74 -5.38
N ASP A 48 13.43 3.15 -6.50
CA ASP A 48 14.34 3.69 -7.51
C ASP A 48 13.47 4.40 -8.54
N GLY A 49 13.32 5.71 -8.41
CA GLY A 49 12.59 6.50 -9.41
C GLY A 49 13.42 6.56 -10.69
N LYS A 50 13.31 5.53 -11.53
CA LYS A 50 13.61 5.61 -12.96
C LYS A 50 12.33 5.89 -13.73
#